data_AF-R5K7V1-F1
#
_entry.id   AF-R5K7V1-F1
#
_cell.length_a   1.000
_cell.length_b   1.000
_cell.length_c   1.000
_cell.angle_alpha   90.00
_cell.angle_beta   90.00
_cell.angle_gamma   90.00
#
_symmetry.space_group_name_H-M   'P 1'
#
loop_
_entity.id
_entity.type
_entity.pdbx_description
1 polymer ?
#
loop_
_entity_poly.entity_id
_entity_poly.type
_entity_poly.pdbx_seq_one_letter_code
_entity_poly.pdbx_strand_id
1 'polypeptide(L)'
;MSKINNNVNFQARMDLKGIKINKSRWENIATIFEQKTQKYPNDTFYIENTPNRINIYNYNKTTGEDFSVDINGETFDRLLNMKDDSIAQKFKKILDISSRKEKIFDITYQYVEKLSKVTKNSELDKMKIWNESENIANQEAKAMQNKDKFLKDVDITM
;
A
#
# COMPACT_ATOMS: atom_id res chain seq x y z
N MET A 1 -15.71 14.92 34.62
CA MET A 1 -15.19 15.13 33.25
C MET A 1 -14.15 14.05 32.97
N SER A 2 -14.48 13.08 32.12
CA SER A 2 -13.54 12.06 31.70
C SER A 2 -12.45 12.72 30.84
N LYS A 3 -11.19 12.43 31.15
CA LYS A 3 -10.07 12.80 30.29
C LYS A 3 -10.28 12.10 28.95
N ILE A 4 -10.58 12.86 27.90
CA ILE A 4 -10.51 12.38 26.53
C ILE A 4 -9.03 12.05 26.28
N ASN A 5 -8.69 10.77 26.31
CA ASN A 5 -7.36 10.30 25.98
C ASN A 5 -7.24 10.32 24.45
N ASN A 6 -7.00 11.50 23.88
CA ASN A 6 -6.71 11.70 22.46
C ASN A 6 -5.31 11.17 22.11
N ASN A 7 -5.07 9.89 22.40
CA ASN A 7 -3.92 9.19 21.86
C ASN A 7 -4.24 8.87 20.39
N VAL A 8 -4.24 9.90 19.56
CA VAL A 8 -4.36 9.78 18.11
C VAL A 8 -3.05 9.11 17.67
N ASN A 9 -3.04 7.78 17.64
CA ASN A 9 -1.90 7.02 17.14
C ASN A 9 -1.74 7.41 15.67
N PHE A 10 -0.71 8.19 15.35
CA PHE A 10 -0.38 8.64 14.00
C PHE A 10 0.20 7.51 13.13
N GLN A 11 -0.39 6.32 13.19
CA GLN A 11 0.14 5.08 12.62
C GLN A 11 -0.79 4.58 11.51
N ALA A 12 -0.25 4.02 10.42
CA ALA A 12 -1.09 3.31 9.46
C ALA A 12 -1.71 2.10 10.16
N ARG A 13 -3.02 1.93 10.03
CA ARG A 13 -3.76 0.83 10.66
C ARG A 13 -3.76 -0.41 9.77
N MET A 14 -3.65 -1.59 10.37
CA MET A 14 -3.89 -2.85 9.67
C MET A 14 -5.30 -3.37 9.96
N ASP A 15 -6.16 -3.49 8.94
CA ASP A 15 -7.51 -4.05 9.10
C ASP A 15 -7.49 -5.57 8.88
N LEU A 16 -7.83 -6.31 9.93
CA LEU A 16 -7.81 -7.78 9.99
C LEU A 16 -9.18 -8.43 9.78
N LYS A 17 -10.22 -7.68 9.40
CA LYS A 17 -11.59 -8.24 9.22
C LYS A 17 -11.63 -9.42 8.26
N GLY A 18 -10.77 -9.43 7.24
CA GLY A 18 -10.66 -10.50 6.26
C GLY A 18 -9.81 -11.69 6.70
N ILE A 19 -9.16 -11.63 7.87
CA ILE A 19 -8.31 -12.71 8.37
C ILE A 19 -9.14 -13.78 9.07
N LYS A 20 -9.12 -14.98 8.50
CA LYS A 20 -9.85 -16.17 8.97
C LYS A 20 -8.94 -17.24 9.58
N ILE A 21 -7.66 -17.27 9.19
CA ILE A 21 -6.69 -18.31 9.58
C ILE A 21 -5.55 -17.69 10.39
N ASN A 22 -5.14 -18.36 11.49
CA ASN A 22 -4.02 -17.95 12.36
C ASN A 22 -4.14 -16.52 12.91
N LYS A 23 -5.37 -16.10 13.26
CA LYS A 23 -5.70 -14.71 13.62
C LYS A 23 -4.76 -14.09 14.66
N SER A 24 -4.43 -14.82 15.74
CA SER A 24 -3.53 -14.33 16.79
C SER A 24 -2.14 -13.93 16.27
N ARG A 25 -1.59 -14.66 15.30
CA ARG A 25 -0.31 -14.30 14.68
C ARG A 25 -0.42 -13.01 13.88
N TRP A 26 -1.50 -12.84 13.14
CA TRP A 26 -1.76 -11.62 12.36
C TRP A 26 -2.03 -10.40 13.24
N GLU A 27 -2.66 -10.58 14.40
CA GLU A 27 -2.82 -9.52 15.42
C GLU A 27 -1.46 -9.04 15.96
N ASN A 28 -0.52 -9.95 16.19
CA ASN A 28 0.85 -9.59 16.58
C ASN A 28 1.58 -8.84 15.45
N ILE A 29 1.49 -9.34 14.22
CA ILE A 29 2.09 -8.70 13.04
C ILE A 29 1.52 -7.29 12.84
N ALA A 30 0.21 -7.12 12.98
CA ALA A 30 -0.46 -5.82 12.91
C ALA A 30 0.09 -4.85 13.96
N THR A 31 0.18 -5.28 15.21
CA THR A 31 0.74 -4.45 16.29
C THR A 31 2.16 -3.97 15.97
N ILE A 32 3.02 -4.87 15.48
CA ILE A 32 4.39 -4.53 15.08
C ILE A 32 4.40 -3.58 13.88
N PHE A 33 3.54 -3.81 12.90
CA PHE A 33 3.41 -2.97 11.71
C PHE A 33 3.00 -1.54 12.07
N GLU A 34 1.94 -1.38 12.86
CA GLU A 34 1.40 -0.09 13.28
C GLU A 34 2.45 0.73 14.04
N GLN A 35 3.19 0.09 14.95
CA GLN A 35 4.31 0.74 15.66
C GLN A 35 5.40 1.29 14.72
N LYS A 36 5.61 0.65 13.56
CA LYS A 36 6.64 1.01 12.57
C LYS A 36 6.15 2.00 11.50
N THR A 37 4.87 2.38 11.49
CA THR A 37 4.25 3.22 10.44
C THR A 37 3.74 4.56 10.96
N GLN A 38 4.39 5.13 11.99
CA GLN A 38 4.06 6.44 12.59
C GLN A 38 4.05 7.66 11.63
N LYS A 39 4.34 7.47 10.34
CA LYS A 39 4.37 8.50 9.30
C LYS A 39 3.14 8.49 8.39
N TYR A 40 2.22 7.55 8.59
CA TYR A 40 1.11 7.26 7.67
C TYR A 40 -0.26 7.25 8.40
N PRO A 41 -0.64 8.35 9.07
CA PRO A 41 -1.76 8.34 10.04
C PRO A 41 -3.15 8.10 9.44
N ASN A 42 -3.29 8.24 8.11
CA ASN A 42 -4.57 8.13 7.42
C ASN A 42 -4.69 6.86 6.56
N ASP A 43 -3.62 6.07 6.48
CA ASP A 43 -3.57 4.91 5.60
C ASP A 43 -4.14 3.69 6.32
N THR A 44 -5.01 2.96 5.63
CA THR A 44 -5.50 1.67 6.10
C THR A 44 -4.97 0.58 5.18
N PHE A 45 -4.34 -0.42 5.79
CA PHE A 45 -3.75 -1.58 5.15
C PHE A 45 -4.67 -2.77 5.40
N TYR A 46 -5.58 -3.02 4.46
CA TYR A 46 -6.55 -4.10 4.59
C TYR A 46 -5.88 -5.42 4.24
N ILE A 47 -6.04 -6.43 5.08
CA ILE A 47 -5.56 -7.77 4.78
C ILE A 47 -6.65 -8.81 4.93
N GLU A 48 -6.64 -9.77 4.02
CA GLU A 48 -7.51 -10.92 4.05
C GLU A 48 -6.75 -12.18 3.66
N ASN A 49 -7.13 -13.32 4.24
CA ASN A 49 -6.47 -14.57 3.92
C ASN A 49 -7.44 -15.71 3.62
N THR A 50 -6.97 -16.58 2.73
CA THR A 50 -7.55 -17.89 2.46
C THR A 50 -6.45 -18.94 2.65
N PRO A 51 -6.77 -20.25 2.60
CA PRO A 51 -5.72 -21.26 2.58
C PRO A 51 -4.71 -20.96 1.47
N ASN A 52 -3.43 -20.93 1.83
CA ASN A 52 -2.30 -20.70 0.91
C ASN A 52 -2.27 -19.32 0.19
N ARG A 53 -2.90 -18.28 0.75
CA ARG A 53 -2.93 -16.96 0.14
C ARG A 53 -3.21 -15.84 1.15
N ILE A 54 -2.61 -14.68 0.93
CA ILE A 54 -2.99 -13.42 1.57
C ILE A 54 -3.09 -12.32 0.51
N ASN A 55 -4.21 -11.61 0.52
CA ASN A 55 -4.38 -10.39 -0.26
C ASN A 55 -4.21 -9.19 0.66
N ILE A 56 -3.64 -8.13 0.09
CA ILE A 56 -3.42 -6.86 0.78
C ILE A 56 -3.95 -5.75 -0.11
N TYR A 57 -4.68 -4.82 0.49
CA TYR A 57 -5.24 -3.66 -0.20
C TYR A 57 -4.91 -2.36 0.53
N ASN A 58 -4.64 -1.32 -0.24
CA ASN A 58 -4.50 0.04 0.24
C ASN A 58 -5.19 0.99 -0.75
N TYR A 59 -6.18 1.72 -0.26
CA TYR A 59 -7.03 2.58 -1.08
C TYR A 59 -6.58 4.04 -0.98
N ASN A 60 -6.27 4.64 -2.13
CA ASN A 60 -6.01 6.08 -2.22
C ASN A 60 -7.33 6.84 -2.33
N LYS A 61 -7.70 7.55 -1.26
CA LYS A 61 -8.93 8.36 -1.23
C LYS A 61 -8.92 9.58 -2.16
N THR A 62 -7.74 10.09 -2.54
CA THR A 62 -7.59 11.26 -3.39
C THR A 62 -7.85 10.91 -4.85
N THR A 63 -7.32 9.77 -5.31
CA THR A 63 -7.40 9.36 -6.72
C THR A 63 -8.47 8.31 -6.99
N GLY A 64 -8.92 7.59 -5.96
CA GLY A 64 -9.81 6.44 -6.11
C GLY A 64 -9.11 5.17 -6.59
N GLU A 65 -7.78 5.20 -6.70
CA GLU A 65 -6.96 4.08 -7.14
C GLU A 65 -6.72 3.10 -5.98
N ASP A 66 -6.77 1.80 -6.31
CA ASP A 66 -6.50 0.72 -5.37
C ASP A 66 -5.12 0.12 -5.62
N PHE A 67 -4.32 0.07 -4.58
CA PHE A 67 -3.11 -0.74 -4.58
C PHE A 67 -3.44 -2.12 -4.03
N SER A 68 -3.11 -3.16 -4.79
CA SER A 68 -3.39 -4.56 -4.43
C SER A 68 -2.14 -5.42 -4.51
N VAL A 69 -2.01 -6.35 -3.57
CA VAL A 69 -0.93 -7.33 -3.53
C VAL A 69 -1.50 -8.70 -3.30
N ASP A 70 -1.06 -9.65 -4.12
CA ASP A 70 -1.37 -11.06 -3.96
C ASP A 70 -0.10 -11.85 -3.62
N ILE A 71 -0.14 -12.53 -2.47
CA ILE A 71 0.90 -13.44 -2.03
C ILE A 71 0.26 -14.82 -1.89
N ASN A 72 0.56 -15.71 -2.83
CA ASN A 72 0.01 -17.07 -2.89
C ASN A 72 1.10 -18.14 -3.06
N GLY A 73 0.72 -19.41 -2.87
CA GLY A 73 1.58 -20.55 -3.18
C GLY A 73 2.89 -20.58 -2.38
N GLU A 74 3.98 -20.96 -3.03
CA GLU A 74 5.31 -21.03 -2.41
C GLU A 74 5.76 -19.69 -1.80
N THR A 75 5.33 -18.56 -2.38
CA THR A 75 5.63 -17.23 -1.85
C THR A 75 4.91 -16.99 -0.52
N PHE A 76 3.69 -17.50 -0.36
CA PHE A 76 2.96 -17.45 0.90
C PHE A 76 3.60 -18.35 1.97
N ASP A 77 4.00 -19.58 1.61
CA ASP A 77 4.69 -20.47 2.54
C ASP A 77 6.01 -19.85 3.03
N ARG A 78 6.79 -19.25 2.12
CA ARG A 78 7.99 -18.48 2.46
C ARG A 78 7.69 -17.33 3.41
N LEU A 79 6.58 -16.60 3.21
CA LEU A 79 6.16 -15.51 4.10
C LEU A 79 5.85 -16.06 5.50
N LEU A 80 5.06 -17.14 5.59
CA LEU A 80 4.68 -17.74 6.87
C LEU A 80 5.86 -18.35 7.63
N ASN A 81 6.94 -18.72 6.95
CA ASN A 81 8.17 -19.20 7.59
C ASN A 81 9.05 -18.07 8.15
N MET A 82 8.72 -16.80 7.89
CA MET A 82 9.43 -15.66 8.47
C MET A 82 9.00 -15.39 9.91
N LYS A 83 9.87 -14.71 10.68
CA LYS A 83 9.48 -14.13 11.97
C LYS A 83 8.47 -13.00 11.77
N ASP A 84 7.56 -12.81 12.73
CA ASP A 84 6.50 -11.79 12.66
C ASP A 84 7.05 -10.38 12.39
N ASP A 85 8.18 -10.04 13.01
CA ASP A 85 8.90 -8.79 12.77
C ASP A 85 9.35 -8.60 11.32
N SER A 86 9.78 -9.69 10.68
CA SER A 86 10.19 -9.69 9.28
C SER A 86 8.99 -9.53 8.36
N ILE A 87 7.87 -10.19 8.66
CA ILE A 87 6.61 -10.03 7.92
C ILE A 87 6.12 -8.59 8.01
N ALA A 88 6.05 -8.02 9.22
CA ALA A 88 5.66 -6.63 9.42
C ALA A 88 6.58 -5.66 8.63
N GLN A 89 7.88 -5.95 8.55
CA GLN A 89 8.81 -5.16 7.74
C GLN A 89 8.54 -5.29 6.23
N LYS A 90 8.10 -6.46 5.73
CA LYS A 90 7.68 -6.60 4.33
C LYS A 90 6.42 -5.80 4.06
N PHE A 91 5.43 -5.88 4.95
CA PHE A 91 4.18 -5.12 4.83
C PHE A 91 4.43 -3.61 4.88
N LYS A 92 5.34 -3.14 5.74
CA LYS A 92 5.77 -1.74 5.72
C LYS A 92 6.38 -1.35 4.38
N LYS A 93 7.24 -2.19 3.79
CA LYS A 93 7.83 -1.90 2.47
C LYS A 93 6.77 -1.86 1.36
N ILE A 94 5.77 -2.73 1.44
CA ILE A 94 4.61 -2.70 0.54
C ILE A 94 3.85 -1.37 0.69
N LEU A 95 3.58 -0.93 1.92
CA LEU A 95 3.01 0.40 2.17
C LEU A 95 3.89 1.52 1.61
N ASP A 96 5.20 1.49 1.84
CA ASP A 96 6.13 2.50 1.32
C ASP A 96 6.11 2.55 -0.23
N ILE A 97 5.92 1.41 -0.91
CA ILE A 97 5.73 1.33 -2.37
C ILE A 97 4.40 1.98 -2.76
N SER A 98 3.30 1.62 -2.08
CA SER A 98 1.97 2.20 -2.32
C SER A 98 2.02 3.73 -2.19
N SER A 99 2.43 4.24 -1.03
CA SER A 99 2.48 5.69 -0.75
C SER A 99 3.38 6.46 -1.72
N ARG A 100 4.43 5.81 -2.26
CA ARG A 100 5.28 6.44 -3.28
C ARG A 100 4.55 6.60 -4.61
N LYS A 101 3.81 5.59 -5.05
CA LYS A 101 2.97 5.65 -6.26
C LYS A 101 1.84 6.66 -6.09
N GLU A 102 1.15 6.62 -4.95
CA GLU A 102 0.08 7.57 -4.61
C GLU A 102 0.56 9.02 -4.73
N LYS A 103 1.74 9.34 -4.19
CA LYS A 103 2.32 10.69 -4.31
C LYS A 103 2.52 11.13 -5.76
N ILE A 104 2.90 10.23 -6.66
CA ILE A 104 3.06 10.53 -8.08
C ILE A 104 1.69 10.82 -8.70
N PHE A 105 0.67 10.02 -8.40
CA PHE A 105 -0.68 10.24 -8.90
C PHE A 105 -1.32 11.51 -8.37
N ASP A 106 -1.15 11.83 -7.08
CA ASP A 106 -1.65 13.07 -6.49
C ASP A 106 -1.06 14.31 -7.17
N ILE A 107 0.26 14.31 -7.41
CA ILE A 107 0.94 15.40 -8.12
C ILE A 107 0.43 15.50 -9.57
N THR A 108 0.25 14.36 -10.23
CA THR A 108 -0.23 14.30 -11.62
C THR A 108 -1.65 14.81 -11.73
N TYR A 109 -2.54 14.37 -10.84
CA TYR A 109 -3.93 14.81 -10.77
C TYR A 109 -4.00 16.33 -10.57
N GLN A 110 -3.27 16.88 -9.59
CA GLN A 110 -3.23 18.32 -9.35
C GLN A 110 -2.68 19.10 -10.55
N TYR A 111 -1.69 18.56 -11.26
CA TYR A 111 -1.14 19.19 -12.45
C TYR A 111 -2.15 19.19 -13.60
N VAL A 112 -2.78 18.04 -13.92
CA VAL A 112 -3.78 17.91 -14.96
C VAL A 112 -5.01 18.78 -14.67
N GLU A 113 -5.45 18.86 -13.42
CA GLU A 113 -6.56 19.71 -12.99
C GLU A 113 -6.24 21.20 -13.21
N LYS A 114 -5.04 21.66 -12.80
CA LYS A 114 -4.58 23.03 -13.02
C LYS A 114 -4.45 23.33 -14.51
N LEU A 115 -3.87 22.42 -15.28
CA LEU A 115 -3.69 22.55 -16.73
C LEU A 115 -5.04 22.69 -17.43
N SER A 116 -6.04 21.91 -17.02
CA SER A 116 -7.41 21.99 -17.55
C SER A 116 -8.10 23.33 -17.29
N LYS A 117 -7.70 24.07 -16.25
CA LYS A 117 -8.25 25.39 -15.91
C LYS A 117 -7.61 26.52 -16.71
N VAL A 118 -6.36 26.36 -17.15
CA VAL A 118 -5.58 27.43 -17.80
C VAL A 118 -5.33 27.19 -19.29
N THR A 119 -5.62 25.99 -19.79
CA THR A 119 -5.49 25.62 -21.20
C THR A 119 -6.74 24.92 -21.71
N LYS A 120 -7.00 25.03 -23.01
CA LYS A 120 -7.94 24.14 -23.73
C LYS A 120 -7.22 22.88 -24.20
N ASN A 121 -6.38 22.28 -23.36
CA ASN A 121 -5.68 21.06 -23.73
C ASN A 121 -6.69 19.97 -24.08
N SER A 122 -6.36 19.19 -25.11
CA SER A 122 -7.19 18.07 -25.52
C SER A 122 -7.18 16.99 -24.43
N GLU A 123 -8.25 16.22 -24.33
CA GLU A 123 -8.28 15.04 -23.45
C GLU A 123 -7.14 14.06 -23.78
N LEU A 124 -6.73 13.99 -25.06
CA LEU A 124 -5.58 13.20 -25.50
C LEU A 124 -4.26 13.63 -24.82
N ASP A 125 -4.04 14.93 -24.63
CA ASP A 125 -2.81 15.40 -23.99
C ASP A 125 -2.81 15.14 -22.49
N LYS A 126 -3.98 15.22 -21.84
CA LYS A 126 -4.14 14.84 -20.43
C LYS A 126 -3.91 13.35 -20.22
N MET A 127 -4.43 12.50 -21.12
CA MET A 127 -4.19 11.05 -21.09
C MET A 127 -2.71 10.72 -21.28
N LYS A 128 -1.99 11.42 -22.16
CA LYS A 128 -0.53 11.22 -22.30
C LYS A 128 0.23 11.51 -21.02
N ILE A 129 -0.11 12.61 -20.33
CA ILE A 129 0.49 12.96 -19.05
C ILE A 129 0.20 11.87 -18.01
N TRP A 130 -1.05 11.41 -17.94
CA TRP A 130 -1.44 10.35 -17.01
C TRP A 130 -0.69 9.04 -17.26
N ASN A 131 -0.64 8.59 -18.51
CA ASN A 131 0.06 7.36 -18.91
C ASN A 131 1.56 7.43 -18.60
N GLU A 132 2.19 8.59 -18.83
CA GLU A 132 3.60 8.76 -18.50
C GLU A 132 3.85 8.71 -16.99
N SER A 133 2.98 9.35 -16.20
CA SER A 133 3.04 9.28 -14.73
C SER A 133 2.82 7.86 -14.22
N GLU A 134 1.90 7.10 -14.81
CA GLU A 134 1.66 5.70 -14.49
C GLU A 134 2.89 4.84 -14.78
N ASN A 135 3.52 5.03 -15.94
CA ASN A 135 4.77 4.37 -16.31
C ASN A 135 5.89 4.65 -15.29
N ILE A 136 6.06 5.92 -14.90
CA ILE A 136 7.06 6.32 -13.89
C ILE A 136 6.75 5.68 -12.54
N ALA A 137 5.49 5.74 -12.08
CA ALA A 137 5.07 5.12 -10.82
C ALA A 137 5.31 3.61 -10.81
N ASN A 138 5.02 2.92 -11.91
CA ASN A 138 5.25 1.49 -12.07
C ASN A 138 6.75 1.14 -12.09
N GLN A 139 7.58 1.95 -12.76
CA GLN A 139 9.04 1.76 -12.78
C GLN A 139 9.68 1.98 -11.41
N GLU A 140 9.30 3.04 -10.70
CA GLU A 140 9.80 3.30 -9.35
C GLU A 140 9.38 2.19 -8.37
N ALA A 141 8.11 1.76 -8.43
CA ALA A 141 7.60 0.67 -7.63
C ALA A 141 8.37 -0.63 -7.88
N LYS A 142 8.61 -0.98 -9.16
CA LYS A 142 9.37 -2.17 -9.52
C LYS A 142 10.83 -2.09 -9.05
N ALA A 143 11.44 -0.91 -9.14
CA ALA A 143 12.80 -0.69 -8.63
C ALA A 143 12.87 -0.84 -7.10
N MET A 144 11.85 -0.38 -6.37
CA MET A 144 11.75 -0.57 -4.91
C MET A 144 11.52 -2.04 -4.55
N GLN A 145 10.62 -2.71 -5.27
CA GLN A 145 10.30 -4.13 -5.11
C GLN A 145 11.55 -5.01 -5.32
N ASN A 146 12.31 -4.77 -6.40
CA ASN A 146 13.49 -5.55 -6.77
C ASN A 146 14.65 -5.44 -5.77
N LYS A 147 14.68 -4.39 -4.93
CA LYS A 147 15.68 -4.25 -3.84
C LYS A 147 15.46 -5.23 -2.70
N ASP A 148 14.28 -5.85 -2.61
CA ASP A 148 13.95 -6.83 -1.57
C ASP A 148 13.85 -8.24 -2.15
N LYS A 149 14.67 -9.16 -1.60
CA LYS A 149 14.75 -10.55 -2.08
C LYS A 149 13.43 -11.32 -2.02
N PHE A 150 12.52 -10.94 -1.12
CA PHE A 150 11.21 -11.56 -1.03
C PHE A 150 10.22 -10.86 -1.95
N LEU A 151 10.16 -9.52 -1.90
CA LEU A 151 9.13 -8.77 -2.64
C LEU A 151 9.28 -8.88 -4.16
N LYS A 152 10.48 -9.11 -4.70
CA LYS A 152 10.68 -9.30 -6.14
C LYS A 152 9.82 -10.44 -6.75
N ASP A 153 9.39 -11.41 -5.93
CA ASP A 153 8.58 -12.57 -6.34
C ASP A 153 7.09 -12.40 -5.97
N VAL A 154 6.70 -11.24 -5.43
CA VAL A 154 5.32 -10.94 -5.03
C VAL A 154 4.59 -10.25 -6.17
N ASP A 155 3.32 -10.58 -6.39
CA ASP A 155 2.51 -9.88 -7.37
C ASP A 155 1.94 -8.59 -6.76
N ILE A 156 2.31 -7.45 -7.33
CA ILE A 156 1.91 -6.12 -6.89
C ILE A 156 1.24 -5.43 -8.07
N THR A 157 -0.07 -5.21 -7.94
CA THR A 157 -0.91 -4.61 -8.97
C THR A 157 -1.46 -3.27 -8.50
N MET A 158 -1.61 -2.36 -9.46
CA MET A 158 -2.52 -1.23 -9.39
C MET A 158 -3.42 -1.35 -10.60
#